data_AF-A0A6L7T7Q3-F1
#
_entry.id   AF-A0A6L7T7Q3-F1
#
_cell.length_a   1.000
_cell.length_b   1.000
_cell.length_c   1.000
_cell.angle_alpha   90.00
_cell.angle_beta   90.00
_cell.angle_gamma   90.00
#
_symmetry.space_group_name_H-M   'P 1'
#
loop_
_entity.id
_entity.type
_entity.pdbx_description
1 polymer ?
#
loop_
_entity_poly.entity_id
_entity_poly.type
_entity_poly.pdbx_seq_one_letter_code
_entity_poly.pdbx_strand_id
1 'polypeptide(L)'
;MTPLLLVNSDGDFADDLIDTGVEKFIAQPFHFRQGKFLAGTRDGAYDLMAQKLGCGRSDFEREYLERYRQFFGVLDNKLRHRGLPPLGEGKDGFAPPF
;
A
#
# COMPACT_ATOMS: atom_id res chain seq x y z
N MET A 1 9.06 -3.89 4.98
CA MET A 1 8.74 -2.51 5.39
C MET A 1 8.39 -1.74 4.14
N THR A 2 7.18 -1.22 4.02
CA THR A 2 6.84 0.22 3.95
C THR A 2 5.31 0.31 3.91
N PRO A 3 4.63 1.02 4.82
CA PRO A 3 3.25 1.42 4.57
C PRO A 3 3.25 2.26 3.30
N LEU A 4 2.48 1.87 2.29
CA LEU A 4 2.34 2.64 1.04
C LEU A 4 2.22 4.12 1.39
N LEU A 5 3.29 4.86 1.07
CA LEU A 5 3.24 6.31 1.04
C LEU A 5 2.15 6.67 0.04
N LEU A 6 1.45 7.77 0.29
CA LEU A 6 0.56 8.31 -0.70
C LEU A 6 1.36 8.64 -1.95
N VAL A 7 1.09 7.87 -2.99
CA VAL A 7 1.63 8.10 -4.32
C VAL A 7 0.78 9.18 -4.96
N ASN A 8 1.42 10.19 -5.54
CA ASN A 8 0.70 11.31 -6.17
C ASN A 8 -0.09 10.84 -7.40
N SER A 9 0.42 9.80 -8.08
CA SER A 9 -0.16 9.19 -9.27
C SER A 9 0.08 7.69 -9.21
N ASP A 10 -1.00 6.92 -9.11
CA ASP A 10 -0.93 5.45 -9.13
C ASP A 10 -0.31 4.94 -10.43
N GLY A 11 -0.63 5.61 -11.54
CA GLY A 11 -0.14 5.27 -12.87
C GLY A 11 1.36 5.45 -12.98
N ASP A 12 1.85 6.67 -12.72
CA ASP A 12 3.27 7.00 -12.92
C ASP A 12 4.14 6.17 -11.99
N PHE A 13 3.74 6.02 -10.72
CA PHE A 13 4.48 5.20 -9.78
C PHE A 13 4.52 3.72 -10.18
N ALA A 14 3.43 3.19 -10.74
CA ALA A 14 3.43 1.81 -11.24
C ALA A 14 4.32 1.64 -12.49
N ASP A 15 4.40 2.64 -13.37
CA ASP A 15 5.36 2.61 -14.49
C ASP A 15 6.80 2.64 -13.96
N ASP A 16 7.11 3.57 -13.04
CA ASP A 16 8.42 3.69 -12.42
C ASP A 16 8.85 2.38 -11.74
N LEU A 17 7.93 1.70 -11.03
CA LEU A 17 8.20 0.40 -10.41
C LEU A 17 8.53 -0.68 -11.45
N ILE A 18 7.78 -0.75 -12.54
CA ILE A 18 8.00 -1.74 -13.61
C ILE A 18 9.33 -1.47 -14.32
N ASP A 19 9.64 -0.20 -14.56
CA ASP A 19 10.84 0.23 -15.28
C ASP A 19 12.13 0.00 -14.47
N THR A 20 12.04 -0.34 -13.18
CA THR A 20 13.19 -0.85 -12.40
C THR A 20 13.75 -2.18 -12.92
N GLY A 21 12.99 -2.91 -13.75
CA GLY A 21 13.35 -4.24 -14.26
C GLY A 21 13.05 -5.38 -13.28
N VAL A 22 12.40 -5.10 -12.15
CA VAL A 22 11.90 -6.14 -11.24
C VAL A 22 10.74 -6.88 -11.90
N GLU A 23 10.76 -8.22 -11.85
CA GLU A 23 9.73 -9.04 -12.49
C GLU A 23 8.66 -9.54 -11.51
N LYS A 24 8.96 -9.56 -10.20
CA LYS A 24 8.09 -10.16 -9.18
C LYS A 24 7.80 -9.16 -8.08
N PHE A 25 6.54 -8.76 -7.99
CA PHE A 25 6.06 -7.78 -7.03
C PHE A 25 5.17 -8.44 -5.99
N ILE A 26 5.24 -7.90 -4.76
CA ILE A 26 4.35 -8.27 -3.67
C ILE A 26 3.90 -6.98 -3.00
N ALA A 27 2.60 -6.70 -3.08
CA ALA A 27 2.00 -5.63 -2.31
C ALA A 27 1.81 -6.08 -0.86
N GLN A 28 2.15 -5.22 0.10
CA GLN A 28 1.87 -5.44 1.51
C GLN A 28 0.99 -4.31 2.04
N PRO A 29 -0.22 -4.60 2.52
CA PRO A 29 -1.06 -3.58 3.12
C PRO A 29 -0.50 -3.14 4.48
N PHE A 30 -0.90 -1.95 4.90
CA PHE A 30 -0.67 -1.47 6.24
C PHE A 30 -1.55 -2.23 7.23
N HIS A 31 -0.91 -2.74 8.27
CA HIS A 31 -1.58 -3.49 9.32
C HIS A 31 -1.95 -2.56 10.47
N PHE A 32 -3.24 -2.24 10.57
CA PHE A 32 -3.71 -1.34 11.61
C PHE A 32 -3.50 -1.91 13.01
N ARG A 33 -3.71 -3.21 13.17
CA ARG A 33 -3.71 -3.86 14.50
C ARG A 33 -2.40 -4.57 14.83
N GLN A 34 -1.58 -4.85 13.82
CA GLN A 34 -0.37 -5.66 13.94
C GLN A 34 0.82 -4.84 13.45
N GLY A 35 1.90 -4.78 14.23
CA GLY A 35 3.10 -4.05 13.84
C GLY A 35 3.97 -3.71 15.04
N LYS A 36 5.29 -3.73 14.83
CA LYS A 36 6.26 -3.26 15.82
C LYS A 36 6.47 -1.77 15.61
N PHE A 37 5.65 -0.95 16.27
CA PHE A 37 5.93 0.47 16.41
C PHE A 37 6.92 0.67 17.56
N LEU A 38 7.77 1.69 17.46
CA LEU A 38 8.46 2.19 18.65
C LEU A 38 7.41 2.68 19.65
N ALA A 39 7.66 2.52 20.95
CA ALA A 39 6.70 2.89 21.98
C ALA A 39 6.25 4.36 21.82
N GLY A 40 4.94 4.58 21.76
CA GLY A 40 4.34 5.92 21.60
C GLY A 40 4.31 6.47 20.16
N THR A 41 4.88 5.79 19.15
CA THR A 41 4.91 6.35 17.77
C THR A 41 3.72 5.94 16.91
N ARG A 42 2.92 4.97 17.36
CA ARG A 42 1.76 4.47 16.61
C ARG A 42 0.73 5.56 16.34
N ASP A 43 0.33 6.28 17.38
CA ASP A 43 -0.72 7.30 17.25
C ASP A 43 -0.28 8.45 16.34
N GLY A 44 0.97 8.90 16.48
CA GLY A 44 1.53 9.92 15.59
C GLY A 44 1.63 9.47 14.13
N ALA A 45 1.96 8.19 13.88
CA ALA A 45 1.96 7.64 12.53
C ALA A 45 0.54 7.61 11.92
N TYR A 46 -0.47 7.26 12.73
CA TYR A 46 -1.87 7.30 12.31
C TYR A 46 -2.33 8.71 11.97
N ASP A 47 -2.05 9.68 12.84
CA ASP A 47 -2.45 11.08 12.64
C ASP A 47 -1.78 11.66 11.38
N LEU A 48 -0.50 11.38 11.18
CA LEU A 48 0.23 11.78 9.99
C LEU A 48 -0.39 11.18 8.72
N MET A 49 -0.69 9.88 8.73
CA MET A 49 -1.26 9.21 7.55
C MET A 49 -2.69 9.69 7.24
N ALA A 50 -3.52 9.88 8.26
CA ALA A 50 -4.86 10.45 8.11
C ALA A 50 -4.79 11.88 7.51
N GLN A 51 -3.90 12.72 8.05
CA GLN A 51 -3.65 14.07 7.51
C GLN A 51 -3.21 14.02 6.05
N LYS A 52 -2.28 13.11 5.72
CA LYS A 52 -1.78 12.94 4.36
C LYS A 52 -2.90 12.53 3.40
N LEU A 53 -3.82 11.67 3.85
CA LEU A 53 -5.00 11.25 3.08
C LEU A 53 -6.08 12.33 2.99
N GLY A 54 -5.94 13.42 3.74
CA GLY A 54 -6.97 14.46 3.83
C GLY A 54 -8.23 13.99 4.57
N CYS A 55 -8.12 12.94 5.40
CA CYS A 55 -9.24 12.37 6.12
C CYS A 55 -9.10 12.51 7.64
N GLY A 56 -10.20 12.32 8.37
CA GLY A 56 -10.19 12.23 9.82
C GLY A 56 -9.53 10.92 10.28
N ARG A 57 -9.05 10.91 11.53
CA ARG A 57 -8.46 9.71 12.15
C ARG A 57 -9.42 8.52 12.19
N SER A 58 -10.71 8.78 12.41
CA SER A 58 -11.79 7.78 12.41
C SER A 58 -12.01 7.12 11.04
N ASP A 59 -11.71 7.84 9.96
CA ASP A 59 -11.95 7.38 8.58
C ASP A 59 -10.70 6.75 7.95
N PHE A 60 -9.54 6.94 8.58
CA PHE A 60 -8.24 6.53 8.04
C PHE A 60 -8.19 5.09 7.54
N GLU A 61 -8.71 4.13 8.32
CA GLU A 61 -8.67 2.71 7.92
C GLU A 61 -9.46 2.44 6.64
N ARG A 62 -10.66 3.03 6.50
CA ARG A 62 -11.47 2.92 5.29
C ARG A 62 -10.76 3.56 4.10
N GLU A 63 -10.36 4.82 4.24
CA GLU A 63 -9.74 5.61 3.17
C GLU A 63 -8.43 4.99 2.69
N TYR A 64 -7.60 4.51 3.62
CA TYR A 64 -6.39 3.79 3.27
C TYR A 64 -6.68 2.53 2.46
N LEU A 65 -7.65 1.70 2.88
CA LEU A 65 -7.98 0.46 2.20
C LEU A 65 -8.52 0.70 0.79
N GLU A 66 -9.31 1.76 0.59
CA GLU A 66 -9.80 2.16 -0.73
C GLU A 66 -8.64 2.56 -1.65
N ARG A 67 -7.72 3.41 -1.16
CA ARG A 67 -6.51 3.82 -1.92
C ARG A 67 -5.59 2.64 -2.23
N TYR A 68 -5.39 1.77 -1.25
CA TYR A 68 -4.60 0.55 -1.41
C TYR A 68 -5.18 -0.34 -2.52
N ARG A 69 -6.49 -0.61 -2.50
CA ARG A 69 -7.16 -1.42 -3.53
C ARG A 69 -7.09 -0.78 -4.91
N GLN A 70 -7.25 0.54 -4.98
CA GLN A 70 -7.10 1.29 -6.22
C GLN A 70 -5.70 1.10 -6.82
N PHE A 71 -4.66 1.36 -6.03
CA PHE A 71 -3.29 1.19 -6.47
C PHE A 71 -2.96 -0.27 -6.85
N PHE A 72 -3.40 -1.23 -6.04
CA PHE A 72 -3.24 -2.66 -6.31
C PHE A 72 -3.80 -3.02 -7.70
N GLY A 73 -5.00 -2.54 -8.01
CA GLY A 73 -5.64 -2.76 -9.30
C GLY A 73 -4.86 -2.14 -10.47
N VAL A 74 -4.33 -0.92 -10.29
CA VAL A 74 -3.49 -0.26 -11.31
C VAL A 74 -2.22 -1.06 -11.57
N LEU A 75 -1.49 -1.44 -10.52
CA LEU A 75 -0.24 -2.18 -10.66
C LEU A 75 -0.47 -3.58 -11.26
N ASP A 76 -1.44 -4.34 -10.76
CA ASP A 76 -1.75 -5.68 -11.29
C ASP A 76 -2.16 -5.61 -12.77
N ASN A 77 -2.96 -4.61 -13.15
CA ASN A 77 -3.33 -4.38 -14.54
C ASN A 77 -2.10 -4.10 -15.41
N LYS A 78 -1.20 -3.20 -14.98
CA LYS A 78 0.01 -2.87 -15.75
C LYS A 78 0.97 -4.06 -15.89
N LEU A 79 1.17 -4.83 -14.82
CA LEU A 79 2.00 -6.04 -14.85
C LEU A 79 1.47 -7.03 -15.90
N ARG A 80 0.17 -7.29 -15.92
CA ARG A 80 -0.46 -8.17 -16.92
C ARG A 80 -0.28 -7.66 -18.36
N HIS A 81 -0.43 -6.36 -18.60
CA HIS A 81 -0.21 -5.78 -19.94
C HIS A 81 1.23 -5.89 -20.41
N ARG A 82 2.19 -5.97 -19.48
CA ARG A 82 3.61 -6.19 -19.77
C ARG A 82 4.00 -7.67 -19.85
N GLY A 83 3.05 -8.59 -19.67
CA GLY A 83 3.32 -10.03 -19.65
C GLY A 83 4.08 -10.51 -18.41
N LEU A 84 4.09 -9.71 -17.34
CA LEU A 84 4.74 -10.05 -16.07
C LEU A 84 3.84 -10.94 -15.20
N PRO A 85 4.42 -11.69 -14.24
CA PRO A 85 3.67 -12.48 -13.28
C PRO A 85 2.61 -11.66 -12.51
N PRO A 86 1.51 -12.31 -12.06
CA PRO A 86 0.49 -11.65 -11.24
C PRO A 86 1.06 -11.03 -9.96
N LEU A 87 0.46 -9.91 -9.54
CA LEU A 87 0.84 -9.25 -8.30
C LEU A 87 0.53 -10.15 -7.10
N GLY A 88 1.56 -10.46 -6.29
CA GLY A 88 1.35 -11.12 -5.01
C GLY A 88 0.78 -10.15 -3.97
N GLU A 89 0.03 -10.66 -3.00
CA GLU A 89 -0.54 -9.86 -1.92
C GLU A 89 -0.27 -10.48 -0.54
N GLY A 90 0.46 -9.75 0.30
CA GLY A 90 0.88 -10.24 1.61
C GLY A 90 1.85 -11.43 1.55
N LYS A 91 2.55 -11.68 2.65
CA LYS A 91 3.29 -12.92 2.90
C LYS A 91 3.07 -13.32 4.36
N ASP A 92 3.17 -14.61 4.65
CA ASP A 92 2.87 -15.26 5.94
C ASP A 92 2.99 -14.34 7.17
N GLY A 93 1.88 -14.21 7.92
CA GLY A 93 1.76 -13.33 9.10
C GLY A 93 1.45 -11.87 8.81
N PHE A 94 1.46 -11.45 7.54
CA PHE A 94 1.11 -10.10 7.08
C PHE A 94 0.13 -10.11 5.89
N ALA A 95 -0.67 -11.19 5.76
CA ALA A 95 -1.80 -11.22 4.83
C ALA A 95 -2.79 -10.08 5.14
N PRO A 96 -3.48 -9.52 4.14
CA PRO A 96 -4.38 -8.40 4.38
C PRO A 96 -5.41 -8.70 5.49
N PRO A 97 -5.74 -7.73 6.36
CA PRO A 97 -6.57 -7.97 7.54
C PRO A 97 -8.09 -8.07 7.22
N PHE A 98 -8.46 -8.45 5.99
CA PHE A 98 -9.84 -8.59 5.55
C PHE A 98 -10.24 -10.05 5.34
#